data_AF-A0A4W4FEK5-F1
#
_entry.id   AF-A0A4W4FEK5-F1
#
_cell.length_a   1.000
_cell.length_b   1.000
_cell.length_c   1.000
_cell.angle_alpha   90.00
_cell.angle_beta   90.00
_cell.angle_gamma   90.00
#
_symmetry.space_group_name_H-M   'P 1'
#
loop_
_entity.id
_entity.type
_entity.pdbx_description
1 polymer ?
#
loop_
_entity_poly.entity_id
_entity_poly.type
_entity_poly.pdbx_seq_one_letter_code
_entity_poly.pdbx_strand_id
1 'polypeptide(L)'
;MKCIIEANGLKVFGKAIHALSRIGDEIWLDPLEKGLAVRSVNTAHSGYACFLFSPMFFQHYTPNLDQRQDNKTSVLPLFRSVATIDRSVCRCDISINIQEKRIIFQFNCRHGKIFLIYRAI
;
A
#
# COMPACT_ATOMS: atom_id res chain seq x y z
N MET A 1 -9.74 -2.00 6.40
CA MET A 1 -9.40 -2.84 5.21
C MET A 1 -8.18 -3.68 5.57
N LYS A 2 -8.14 -4.93 5.13
CA LYS A 2 -6.97 -5.81 5.32
C LYS A 2 -6.66 -6.50 4.00
N CYS A 3 -5.42 -6.47 3.57
CA CYS A 3 -4.97 -7.27 2.43
C CYS A 3 -3.62 -7.92 2.68
N ILE A 4 -3.38 -9.03 1.99
CA ILE A 4 -2.22 -9.89 2.19
C ILE A 4 -1.56 -10.12 0.83
N ILE A 5 -0.30 -9.72 0.72
CA ILE A 5 0.51 -9.87 -0.49
C ILE A 5 1.56 -10.96 -0.26
N GLU A 6 1.63 -11.94 -1.15
CA GLU A 6 2.68 -12.96 -1.14
C GLU A 6 4.01 -12.42 -1.68
N ALA A 7 5.11 -13.13 -1.43
CA ALA A 7 6.47 -12.71 -1.82
C ALA A 7 6.59 -12.24 -3.28
N ASN A 8 6.01 -12.98 -4.24
CA ASN A 8 6.08 -12.65 -5.66
C ASN A 8 5.34 -11.35 -5.98
N GLY A 9 4.12 -11.19 -5.45
CA GLY A 9 3.33 -9.98 -5.60
C GLY A 9 4.02 -8.78 -4.95
N LEU A 10 4.72 -8.98 -3.84
CA LEU A 10 5.36 -7.89 -3.10
C LEU A 10 6.44 -7.17 -3.92
N LYS A 11 7.18 -7.90 -4.77
CA LYS A 11 8.16 -7.28 -5.69
C LYS A 11 7.48 -6.36 -6.70
N VAL A 12 6.35 -6.80 -7.26
CA VAL A 12 5.56 -6.00 -8.21
C VAL A 12 4.95 -4.78 -7.52
N PHE A 13 4.38 -4.98 -6.33
CA PHE A 13 3.83 -3.90 -5.51
C PHE A 13 4.91 -2.86 -5.17
N GLY A 14 6.08 -3.29 -4.69
CA GLY A 14 7.20 -2.40 -4.38
C GLY A 14 7.67 -1.59 -5.59
N LYS A 15 7.74 -2.20 -6.78
CA LYS A 15 8.05 -1.50 -8.03
C LYS A 15 7.01 -0.44 -8.39
N ALA A 16 5.72 -0.74 -8.22
CA ALA A 16 4.65 0.22 -8.46
C ALA A 16 4.72 1.41 -7.51
N ILE A 17 4.94 1.17 -6.21
CA ILE A 17 5.12 2.27 -5.25
C ILE A 17 6.35 3.11 -5.59
N HIS A 18 7.46 2.47 -5.95
CA HIS A 18 8.65 3.18 -6.37
C HIS A 18 8.42 4.04 -7.62
N ALA A 19 7.70 3.53 -8.62
CA ALA A 19 7.32 4.31 -9.78
C ALA A 19 6.47 5.54 -9.40
N LEU A 20 5.47 5.36 -8.51
CA LEU A 20 4.64 6.47 -8.03
C LEU A 20 5.43 7.51 -7.22
N SER A 21 6.44 7.08 -6.45
CA SER A 21 7.29 8.00 -5.68
C SER A 21 8.13 8.95 -6.53
N ARG A 22 8.25 8.70 -7.84
CA ARG A 22 8.88 9.62 -8.80
C ARG A 22 7.92 10.71 -9.29
N ILE A 23 6.63 10.53 -9.09
CA ILE A 23 5.57 11.41 -9.59
C ILE A 23 5.15 12.39 -8.49
N GLY A 24 4.96 11.90 -7.27
CA GLY A 24 4.54 12.72 -6.13
C GLY A 24 5.15 12.29 -4.81
N ASP A 25 5.20 13.26 -3.90
CA ASP A 25 5.68 13.07 -2.52
C ASP A 25 4.62 12.44 -1.60
N GLU A 26 3.40 12.22 -2.09
CA GLU A 26 2.31 11.59 -1.35
C GLU A 26 1.75 10.41 -2.13
N ILE A 27 1.40 9.34 -1.40
CA ILE A 27 0.77 8.15 -1.96
C ILE A 27 -0.51 7.85 -1.20
N TRP A 28 -1.60 7.68 -1.93
CA TRP A 28 -2.91 7.34 -1.38
C TRP A 28 -3.19 5.86 -1.59
N LEU A 29 -3.65 5.20 -0.53
CA LEU A 29 -4.15 3.83 -0.57
C LEU A 29 -5.66 3.86 -0.46
N ASP A 30 -6.31 3.43 -1.53
CA ASP A 30 -7.75 3.55 -1.71
C ASP A 30 -8.36 2.17 -1.95
N PRO A 31 -8.94 1.53 -0.91
CA PRO A 31 -9.52 0.21 -1.03
C PRO A 31 -10.89 0.27 -1.73
N LEU A 32 -10.95 -0.30 -2.94
CA LEU A 32 -12.16 -0.37 -3.74
C LEU A 32 -12.70 -1.81 -3.75
N GLU A 33 -13.96 -1.99 -4.14
CA GLU A 33 -14.54 -3.32 -4.38
C GLU A 33 -13.72 -4.09 -5.46
N LYS A 34 -13.31 -3.37 -6.51
CA LYS A 34 -12.47 -3.89 -7.59
C LYS A 34 -10.98 -4.02 -7.25
N GLY A 35 -10.59 -3.87 -5.98
CA GLY A 35 -9.22 -4.02 -5.50
C GLY A 35 -8.60 -2.76 -4.90
N LEU A 36 -7.29 -2.78 -4.61
CA LEU A 36 -6.58 -1.66 -3.99
C LEU A 36 -6.05 -0.71 -5.07
N ALA A 37 -6.56 0.52 -5.10
CA ALA A 37 -5.98 1.60 -5.89
C ALA A 37 -4.85 2.27 -5.10
N VAL A 38 -3.69 2.40 -5.72
CA VAL A 38 -2.55 3.14 -5.20
C VAL A 38 -2.28 4.31 -6.11
N ARG A 39 -2.42 5.52 -5.57
CA ARG A 39 -2.44 6.76 -6.35
C ARG A 39 -1.31 7.66 -5.93
N SER A 40 -0.85 8.51 -6.84
CA SER A 40 0.01 9.64 -6.53
C SER A 40 -0.33 10.84 -7.43
N VAL A 41 -0.06 12.05 -6.93
CA VAL A 41 -0.28 13.33 -7.56
C VAL A 41 0.99 14.13 -7.32
N ASN A 42 1.49 14.83 -8.34
CA ASN A 42 2.66 15.69 -8.17
C ASN A 42 2.33 16.93 -7.33
N THR A 43 3.36 17.60 -6.80
CA THR A 43 3.21 18.80 -5.94
C THR A 43 2.45 19.95 -6.62
N ALA A 44 2.56 20.05 -7.96
CA ALA A 44 1.85 21.06 -8.74
C ALA A 44 0.38 20.69 -9.06
N HIS A 45 -0.10 19.54 -8.60
CA HIS A 45 -1.45 19.00 -8.88
C HIS A 45 -1.79 18.90 -10.38
N SER A 46 -0.78 18.81 -11.24
CA SER A 46 -0.91 18.76 -12.70
C SER A 46 -0.67 17.37 -13.31
N GLY A 47 -0.09 16.45 -12.53
CA GLY A 47 0.21 15.08 -12.94
C GLY A 47 -0.39 14.08 -11.96
N TYR A 48 -1.10 13.08 -12.50
CA TYR A 48 -1.77 12.04 -11.74
C TYR A 48 -1.34 10.65 -12.22
N ALA A 49 -1.09 9.74 -11.28
CA ALA A 49 -0.81 8.34 -11.57
C ALA A 49 -1.53 7.40 -10.62
N CYS A 50 -1.87 6.21 -11.13
CA CYS A 50 -2.64 5.21 -10.42
C CYS A 50 -2.27 3.81 -10.86
N PHE A 51 -2.01 2.92 -9.89
CA PHE A 51 -2.00 1.49 -10.09
C PHE A 51 -3.21 0.88 -9.38
N LEU A 52 -3.93 -0.01 -10.07
CA LEU A 52 -5.03 -0.77 -9.47
C LEU A 52 -4.62 -2.24 -9.36
N PHE A 53 -4.52 -2.73 -8.14
CA PHE A 53 -4.29 -4.14 -7.85
C PHE A 53 -5.62 -4.84 -7.65
N SER A 54 -5.97 -5.74 -8.57
CA SER A 54 -7.17 -6.59 -8.48
C SER A 54 -7.20 -7.38 -7.16
N PRO A 55 -8.38 -7.73 -6.60
CA PRO A 55 -8.46 -8.58 -5.41
C PRO A 55 -7.70 -9.90 -5.58
N MET A 56 -7.64 -10.43 -6.81
CA MET A 56 -6.91 -11.66 -7.16
C MET A 56 -5.38 -11.53 -7.08
N PHE A 57 -4.84 -10.31 -7.00
CA PHE A 57 -3.42 -10.07 -6.76
C PHE A 57 -3.03 -10.43 -5.31
N PHE A 58 -3.99 -10.38 -4.39
CA PHE A 58 -3.77 -10.60 -2.97
C PHE A 58 -4.13 -12.05 -2.63
N GLN A 59 -3.38 -12.64 -1.71
CA GLN A 59 -3.75 -13.92 -1.09
C GLN A 59 -5.08 -13.77 -0.33
N HIS A 60 -5.28 -12.61 0.27
CA HIS A 60 -6.52 -12.26 0.94
C HIS A 60 -6.78 -10.76 0.76
N TYR A 61 -8.00 -10.40 0.40
CA TYR A 61 -8.41 -9.02 0.22
C TYR A 61 -9.78 -8.82 0.89
N THR A 62 -9.81 -8.02 1.96
CA THR A 62 -11.05 -7.60 2.62
C THR A 62 -11.22 -6.10 2.43
N PRO A 63 -12.04 -5.67 1.45
CA PRO A 63 -12.40 -4.27 1.33
C PRO A 63 -13.19 -3.84 2.58
N ASN A 64 -12.94 -2.63 3.09
CA ASN A 64 -13.77 -2.08 4.16
C ASN A 64 -15.04 -1.48 3.51
N LEU A 65 -16.03 -2.33 3.26
CA LEU A 65 -17.26 -1.92 2.56
C LEU A 65 -18.25 -1.16 3.47
N ASP A 66 -18.07 -1.23 4.79
CA ASP A 66 -18.99 -0.62 5.77
C ASP A 66 -18.89 0.90 5.88
N GLN A 67 -17.97 1.53 5.16
CA GLN A 67 -17.82 2.98 5.14
C GLN A 67 -17.93 3.50 3.71
N ARG A 68 -19.17 3.74 3.27
CA ARG A 68 -19.54 4.46 2.03
C ARG A 68 -19.11 5.94 2.04
N GLN A 69 -18.06 6.27 2.77
CA GLN A 69 -17.55 7.62 2.92
C GLN A 69 -16.19 7.67 2.26
N ASP A 70 -15.95 8.76 1.53
CA ASP A 70 -14.82 9.13 0.68
C ASP A 70 -13.45 9.07 1.40
N ASN A 71 -13.09 7.91 1.96
CA ASN A 71 -12.02 7.73 2.93
C ASN A 71 -10.68 7.47 2.21
N LYS A 72 -10.26 8.44 1.40
CA LYS A 72 -8.92 8.47 0.82
C LYS A 72 -7.91 8.58 1.96
N THR A 73 -7.13 7.53 2.17
CA THR A 73 -6.13 7.50 3.24
C THR A 73 -4.76 7.78 2.64
N SER A 74 -4.22 8.97 2.87
CA SER A 74 -2.89 9.42 2.42
C SER A 74 -1.80 8.88 3.33
N VAL A 75 -0.70 8.40 2.76
CA VAL A 75 0.56 8.18 3.49
C VAL A 75 1.74 8.70 2.69
N LEU A 76 2.77 9.17 3.39
CA LEU A 76 4.02 9.54 2.74
C LEU A 76 4.72 8.28 2.19
N PRO A 77 5.25 8.30 0.96
CA PRO A 77 5.94 7.20 0.32
C PRO A 77 7.26 6.91 1.03
N LEU A 78 7.28 5.87 1.86
CA LEU A 78 8.53 5.34 2.45
C LEU A 78 9.20 4.27 1.60
N PHE A 79 8.63 3.84 0.47
CA PHE A 79 9.26 2.87 -0.43
C PHE A 79 10.40 3.46 -1.28
N ARG A 80 11.16 4.41 -0.73
CA ARG A 80 12.45 4.82 -1.31
C ARG A 80 13.47 3.67 -1.30
N SER A 81 13.30 2.66 -0.42
CA SER A 81 14.12 1.44 -0.42
C SER A 81 13.35 0.19 -0.87
N VAL A 82 13.12 0.05 -2.18
CA VAL A 82 12.79 -1.25 -2.79
C VAL A 82 13.94 -2.25 -2.59
N ALA A 83 15.17 -1.75 -2.41
CA ALA A 83 16.37 -2.55 -2.24
C ALA A 83 16.35 -3.47 -1.01
N THR A 84 15.62 -3.11 0.06
CA THR A 84 15.56 -3.94 1.29
C THR A 84 14.51 -5.05 1.23
N ILE A 85 13.54 -4.98 0.31
CA ILE A 85 12.45 -5.96 0.21
C ILE A 85 12.91 -7.26 -0.48
N ASP A 86 14.02 -7.22 -1.21
CA ASP A 86 14.30 -8.19 -2.26
C ASP A 86 14.88 -9.55 -1.81
N ARG A 87 15.37 -9.70 -0.56
CA ARG A 87 16.09 -10.93 -0.15
C ARG A 87 15.52 -11.75 1.01
N SER A 88 14.61 -11.23 1.84
CA SER A 88 14.17 -11.95 3.05
C SER A 88 12.66 -11.95 3.32
N VAL A 89 11.85 -11.22 2.55
CA VAL A 89 10.43 -11.03 2.82
C VAL A 89 9.59 -12.15 2.18
N CYS A 90 8.82 -12.85 3.00
CA CYS A 90 7.97 -13.96 2.57
C CYS A 90 6.51 -13.54 2.34
N ARG A 91 6.02 -12.54 3.08
CA ARG A 91 4.62 -12.06 3.02
C ARG A 91 4.49 -10.66 3.61
N CYS A 92 3.63 -9.84 3.04
CA CYS A 92 3.26 -8.53 3.59
C CYS A 92 1.77 -8.49 3.93
N ASP A 93 1.43 -8.20 5.18
CA ASP A 93 0.06 -7.92 5.61
C ASP A 93 -0.10 -6.39 5.71
N ILE A 94 -1.04 -5.84 4.95
CA ILE A 94 -1.39 -4.42 4.96
C ILE A 94 -2.73 -4.27 5.67
N SER A 95 -2.74 -3.50 6.74
CA SER A 95 -3.94 -3.18 7.51
C SER A 95 -4.15 -1.68 7.56
N ILE A 96 -5.30 -1.22 7.07
CA ILE A 96 -5.70 0.19 7.13
C ILE A 96 -6.80 0.30 8.18
N ASN A 97 -6.49 1.00 9.27
CA ASN A 97 -7.43 1.40 10.31
C ASN A 97 -7.82 2.86 10.09
N ILE A 98 -9.06 3.08 9.63
CA ILE A 98 -9.59 4.41 9.33
C ILE A 98 -9.89 5.19 10.60
N GLN A 99 -10.41 4.53 11.65
CA GLN A 99 -10.76 5.19 12.92
C GLN A 99 -9.53 5.79 13.60
N GLU A 100 -8.42 5.07 13.54
CA GLU A 100 -7.16 5.51 14.15
C GLU A 100 -6.28 6.31 13.18
N LYS A 101 -6.72 6.48 11.92
CA LYS A 101 -5.90 7.03 10.83
C LYS A 101 -4.53 6.36 10.79
N ARG A 102 -4.48 5.03 10.79
CA ARG A 102 -3.23 4.26 10.79
C ARG A 102 -3.19 3.28 9.64
N ILE A 103 -2.06 3.24 8.95
CA ILE A 103 -1.73 2.18 8.00
C ILE A 103 -0.57 1.38 8.58
N ILE A 104 -0.73 0.06 8.65
CA ILE A 104 0.28 -0.85 9.17
C ILE A 104 0.70 -1.78 8.05
N PHE A 105 1.99 -1.77 7.72
CA PHE A 105 2.63 -2.77 6.87
C PHE A 105 3.42 -3.71 7.75
N GLN A 106 2.99 -4.97 7.80
CA GLN A 106 3.71 -6.03 8.50
C GLN A 106 4.40 -6.91 7.48
N PHE A 107 5.72 -6.91 7.48
CA PHE A 107 6.55 -7.80 6.67
C PHE A 107 6.94 -9.01 7.50
N ASN A 108 6.48 -10.19 7.09
CA ASN A 108 6.94 -11.46 7.65
C ASN A 108 8.15 -11.92 6.83
N CYS A 109 9.33 -11.83 7.43
CA CYS A 109 10.59 -12.24 6.85
C CYS A 109 11.04 -13.59 7.46
N ARG A 110 11.98 -14.28 6.81
CA ARG A 110 12.52 -15.56 7.33
C ARG A 110 13.06 -15.46 8.76
N HIS A 111 13.62 -14.30 9.13
CA HIS A 111 14.28 -14.07 10.43
C HIS A 111 13.42 -13.29 11.42
N GLY A 112 12.12 -13.08 11.15
CA GLY A 112 11.22 -12.35 12.06
C GLY A 112 10.23 -11.43 11.35
N LYS A 113 9.50 -10.66 12.14
CA LYS A 113 8.46 -9.73 11.66
C LYS A 113 8.92 -8.29 11.79
N ILE A 114 8.75 -7.50 10.74
CA ILE A 114 9.03 -6.07 10.72
C ILE A 114 7.69 -5.34 10.58
N PHE A 115 7.43 -4.37 11.45
CA PHE A 115 6.23 -3.54 11.40
C PHE A 115 6.60 -2.12 11.02
N LEU A 116 5.93 -1.58 10.00
CA LEU A 116 5.95 -0.16 9.67
C LEU A 116 4.56 0.40 9.92
N ILE A 117 4.47 1.34 10.88
CA ILE A 117 3.22 1.99 11.27
C ILE A 117 3.25 3.42 10.76
N TYR A 118 2.24 3.78 9.97
CA TYR A 118 2.08 5.10 9.39
C TYR A 118 0.86 5.75 9.99
N ARG A 119 0.97 7.04 10.29
CA ARG A 119 -0.19 7.89 10.50
C ARG A 119 -0.66 8.38 9.13
N ALA A 120 -1.92 8.09 8.83
CA ALA A 120 -2.61 8.68 7.71
C ALA A 120 -2.92 10.13 8.02
N ILE A 121 -2.68 11.00 7.03
CA ILE A 121 -2.98 12.43 7.10
C ILE A 121 -4.36 12.66 6.49
#